data_AF-A0A7S0MNP7-F1
#
_entry.id   AF-A0A7S0MNP7-F1
#
_cell.length_a   1.000
_cell.length_b   1.000
_cell.length_c   1.000
_cell.angle_alpha   90.00
_cell.angle_beta   90.00
_cell.angle_gamma   90.00
#
_symmetry.space_group_name_H-M   'P 1'
#
loop_
_entity.id
_entity.type
_entity.pdbx_description
1 polymer ?
#
loop_
_entity_poly.entity_id
_entity_poly.type
_entity_poly.pdbx_seq_one_letter_code
_entity_poly.pdbx_strand_id
1 'polypeptide(L)'
;GDGGPAGPRGPPGPQGTVGPLGPVGPPGPAGPSLNSLCSKIGGLVYKGVCFKRSKLRANSDAFPPDCNVFNPKASWERGDLVALMRMFHDRPAWEQVNYDSDGGLCSNFRATVAFQQINSPISVWVNRNTFVFNPVSGGEPTKCEVFPDDTAMAVYACQV
;
A
#
# COMPACT_ATOMS: atom_id res chain seq x y z
N GLY A 1 29.16 -98.90 0.33
CA GLY A 1 29.45 -97.92 1.38
C GLY A 1 28.53 -96.75 1.13
N ASP A 2 27.56 -96.54 2.01
CA ASP A 2 26.49 -95.55 1.83
C ASP A 2 27.02 -94.12 1.91
N GLY A 3 26.48 -93.24 1.07
CA GLY A 3 26.86 -91.83 0.99
C GLY A 3 26.65 -91.09 2.31
N GLY A 4 27.62 -90.26 2.70
CA GLY A 4 27.59 -89.51 3.95
C GLY A 4 26.46 -88.47 4.04
N PRO A 5 26.10 -88.03 5.26
CA PRO A 5 24.99 -87.12 5.50
C PRO A 5 25.23 -85.74 4.85
N ALA A 6 24.14 -85.10 4.42
CA ALA A 6 24.17 -83.75 3.85
C ALA A 6 24.70 -82.73 4.88
N GLY A 7 25.57 -81.82 4.43
CA GLY A 7 26.16 -80.79 5.28
C GLY A 7 25.14 -79.76 5.81
N PRO A 8 25.51 -79.00 6.85
CA PRO A 8 24.63 -78.00 7.45
C PRO A 8 24.29 -76.86 6.48
N ARG A 9 23.11 -76.27 6.65
CA ARG A 9 22.66 -75.11 5.87
C ARG A 9 23.55 -73.90 6.18
N GLY A 10 23.98 -73.18 5.14
CA GLY A 10 24.77 -71.96 5.26
C GLY A 10 24.04 -70.81 5.97
N PRO A 11 24.79 -69.78 6.42
CA PRO A 11 24.22 -68.64 7.14
C PRO A 11 23.28 -67.80 6.25
N PRO A 12 22.36 -67.00 6.85
CA PRO A 12 21.57 -66.02 6.13
C PRO A 12 22.43 -65.02 5.35
N GLY A 13 21.96 -64.61 4.17
CA GLY A 13 22.62 -63.56 3.37
C GLY A 13 22.52 -62.17 4.02
N PRO A 14 23.33 -61.20 3.56
CA PRO A 14 23.30 -59.83 4.08
C PRO A 14 21.97 -59.13 3.76
N GLN A 15 21.59 -58.17 4.61
CA GLN A 15 20.41 -57.32 4.39
C GLN A 15 20.64 -56.40 3.18
N GLY A 16 19.59 -56.18 2.38
CA GLY A 16 19.63 -55.28 1.22
C GLY A 16 19.81 -53.81 1.61
N THR A 17 20.29 -52.98 0.68
CA THR A 17 20.52 -51.54 0.90
C THR A 17 19.21 -50.78 1.08
N VAL A 18 19.25 -49.66 1.82
CA VAL A 18 18.13 -48.73 1.93
C VAL A 18 17.78 -48.16 0.55
N GLY A 19 16.49 -48.02 0.26
CA GLY A 19 15.99 -47.46 -1.00
C GLY A 19 16.31 -45.96 -1.15
N PRO A 20 16.20 -45.40 -2.36
CA PRO A 20 16.47 -43.98 -2.60
C PRO A 20 15.45 -43.09 -1.86
N LEU A 21 15.86 -41.85 -1.59
CA LEU A 21 14.96 -40.82 -1.08
C LEU A 21 13.81 -40.57 -2.06
N GLY A 22 12.60 -40.33 -1.54
CA GLY A 22 11.45 -39.96 -2.35
C GLY A 22 11.62 -38.60 -3.06
N PRO A 23 10.78 -38.29 -4.06
CA PRO A 23 10.85 -37.01 -4.78
C PRO A 23 10.51 -35.83 -3.85
N VAL A 24 11.06 -34.66 -4.19
CA VAL A 24 10.67 -33.40 -3.54
C VAL A 24 9.20 -33.09 -3.83
N GLY A 25 8.48 -32.56 -2.84
CA GLY A 25 7.08 -32.16 -2.99
C GLY A 25 6.89 -30.96 -3.94
N PRO A 26 5.66 -30.70 -4.42
CA PRO A 26 5.39 -29.56 -5.29
C PRO A 26 5.61 -28.21 -4.57
N PRO A 27 5.88 -27.13 -5.32
CA PRO A 27 5.89 -25.78 -4.76
C PRO A 27 4.57 -25.42 -4.07
N GLY A 28 4.63 -24.56 -3.04
CA GLY A 28 3.45 -24.00 -2.38
C GLY A 28 2.66 -23.03 -3.27
N PRO A 29 1.44 -22.63 -2.84
CA PRO A 29 0.61 -21.68 -3.60
C PRO A 29 1.23 -20.28 -3.62
N ALA A 30 0.90 -19.50 -4.65
CA ALA A 30 1.27 -18.09 -4.72
C ALA A 30 0.60 -17.27 -3.60
N GLY A 31 1.30 -16.26 -3.10
CA GLY A 31 0.76 -15.31 -2.12
C GLY A 31 -0.33 -14.38 -2.70
N PRO A 32 -1.08 -13.67 -1.86
CA PRO A 32 -2.09 -12.72 -2.31
C PRO A 32 -1.45 -11.53 -3.04
N SER A 33 -2.18 -10.98 -4.03
CA SER A 33 -1.74 -9.78 -4.74
C SER A 33 -1.96 -8.51 -3.92
N LEU A 34 -1.18 -7.45 -4.20
CA LEU A 34 -1.35 -6.14 -3.58
C LEU A 34 -2.78 -5.59 -3.73
N ASN A 35 -3.39 -5.75 -4.92
CA ASN A 35 -4.76 -5.32 -5.16
C ASN A 35 -5.74 -6.04 -4.22
N SER A 36 -5.58 -7.36 -4.05
CA SER A 36 -6.43 -8.13 -3.14
C SER A 36 -6.28 -7.67 -1.69
N LEU A 37 -5.04 -7.45 -1.22
CA LEU A 37 -4.76 -6.98 0.14
C LEU A 37 -5.30 -5.55 0.36
N CYS A 38 -5.09 -4.67 -0.60
CA CYS A 38 -5.55 -3.29 -0.53
C CYS A 38 -7.08 -3.17 -0.52
N SER A 39 -7.75 -3.94 -1.37
CA SER A 39 -9.23 -3.94 -1.40
C SER A 39 -9.84 -4.51 -0.12
N LYS A 40 -9.17 -5.43 0.59
CA LYS A 40 -9.66 -5.93 1.89
C LYS A 40 -9.77 -4.84 2.95
N ILE A 41 -8.88 -3.85 2.91
CA ILE A 41 -8.98 -2.68 3.80
C ILE A 41 -9.85 -1.56 3.19
N GLY A 42 -10.53 -1.79 2.06
CA GLY A 42 -11.29 -0.74 1.37
C GLY A 42 -10.43 0.34 0.72
N GLY A 43 -9.16 0.03 0.44
CA GLY A 43 -8.24 0.90 -0.28
C GLY A 43 -8.24 0.66 -1.79
N LEU A 44 -7.54 1.53 -2.51
CA LEU A 44 -7.28 1.41 -3.94
C LEU A 44 -5.77 1.51 -4.20
N VAL A 45 -5.29 0.77 -5.19
CA VAL A 45 -3.87 0.77 -5.55
C VAL A 45 -3.58 1.83 -6.60
N TYR A 46 -2.55 2.64 -6.36
CA TYR A 46 -2.03 3.60 -7.32
C TYR A 46 -0.49 3.51 -7.37
N LYS A 47 0.09 3.36 -8.56
CA LYS A 47 1.54 3.20 -8.79
C LYS A 47 2.21 2.19 -7.83
N GLY A 48 1.57 1.04 -7.61
CA GLY A 48 2.12 -0.01 -6.74
C GLY A 48 2.04 0.26 -5.24
N VAL A 49 1.28 1.27 -4.82
CA VAL A 49 1.06 1.61 -3.40
C VAL A 49 -0.44 1.52 -3.09
N CYS A 50 -0.79 0.90 -1.97
CA CYS A 50 -2.16 0.90 -1.49
C CYS A 50 -2.50 2.23 -0.81
N PHE A 51 -3.64 2.81 -1.15
CA PHE A 51 -4.12 4.05 -0.56
C PHE A 51 -5.50 3.88 0.05
N LYS A 52 -5.70 4.51 1.21
CA LYS A 52 -7.01 4.55 1.89
C LYS A 52 -7.32 5.98 2.32
N ARG A 53 -8.57 6.36 2.16
CA ARG A 53 -9.07 7.71 2.49
C ARG A 53 -9.59 7.79 3.92
N SER A 54 -9.54 8.98 4.49
CA SER A 54 -10.11 9.28 5.80
C SER A 54 -10.57 10.73 5.86
N LYS A 55 -11.72 10.98 6.50
CA LYS A 55 -12.23 12.34 6.70
C LYS A 55 -11.39 13.06 7.75
N LEU A 56 -11.01 14.30 7.47
CA LEU A 56 -10.33 15.16 8.43
C LEU A 56 -11.35 15.99 9.20
N ARG A 57 -11.22 16.04 10.52
CA ARG A 57 -12.07 16.86 11.42
C ARG A 57 -11.28 17.89 12.22
N ALA A 58 -9.95 17.85 12.10
CA ALA A 58 -9.02 18.79 12.69
C ALA A 58 -7.78 18.90 11.79
N ASN A 59 -6.94 19.90 12.03
CA ASN A 59 -5.65 20.06 11.37
C ASN A 59 -4.63 19.07 11.96
N SER A 60 -4.94 17.78 11.84
CA SER A 60 -4.19 16.66 12.39
C SER A 60 -4.41 15.42 11.54
N ASP A 61 -3.52 14.44 11.66
CA ASP A 61 -3.74 13.15 11.01
C ASP A 61 -5.00 12.44 11.54
N ALA A 62 -5.74 11.79 10.65
CA ALA A 62 -6.86 10.92 10.96
C ALA A 62 -6.64 9.57 10.28
N PHE A 63 -5.83 8.69 10.87
CA PHE A 63 -5.46 7.42 10.23
C PHE A 63 -6.69 6.54 10.00
N PRO A 64 -6.88 6.01 8.78
CA PRO A 64 -7.97 5.09 8.52
C PRO A 64 -7.73 3.74 9.23
N PRO A 65 -8.79 3.01 9.61
CA PRO A 65 -8.65 1.72 10.27
C PRO A 65 -7.93 0.72 9.35
N ASP A 66 -7.25 -0.28 9.92
CA ASP A 66 -6.55 -1.36 9.22
C ASP A 66 -5.47 -0.88 8.23
N CYS A 67 -4.99 0.36 8.39
CA CYS A 67 -3.96 0.95 7.55
C CYS A 67 -2.72 1.24 8.39
N ASN A 68 -1.66 0.45 8.21
CA ASN A 68 -0.35 0.83 8.71
C ASN A 68 0.21 1.94 7.80
N VAL A 69 -0.08 3.19 8.17
CA VAL A 69 0.24 4.36 7.35
C VAL A 69 1.75 4.48 7.14
N PHE A 70 2.18 4.98 5.98
CA PHE A 70 3.55 5.44 5.73
C PHE A 70 3.58 6.59 4.72
N ASN A 71 4.74 7.24 4.53
CA ASN A 71 4.94 8.23 3.46
C ASN A 71 5.72 7.60 2.30
N PRO A 72 5.11 7.47 1.10
CA PRO A 72 5.83 6.98 -0.07
C PRO A 72 6.97 7.94 -0.41
N LYS A 73 8.20 7.42 -0.50
CA LYS A 73 9.33 8.19 -1.01
C LYS A 73 9.27 8.18 -2.54
N ALA A 74 8.92 9.30 -3.14
CA ALA A 74 8.75 9.41 -4.59
C ALA A 74 8.94 10.85 -5.07
N SER A 75 8.99 11.03 -6.39
CA SER A 75 9.05 12.33 -7.05
C SER A 75 7.80 12.57 -7.89
N TRP A 76 6.63 12.62 -7.25
CA TRP A 76 5.34 12.75 -7.92
C TRP A 76 5.01 14.19 -8.29
N GLU A 77 4.24 14.33 -9.36
CA GLU A 77 3.92 15.60 -9.98
C GLU A 77 2.42 15.91 -9.92
N ARG A 78 2.00 17.03 -10.51
CA ARG A 78 0.61 17.51 -10.48
C ARG A 78 -0.39 16.48 -11.02
N GLY A 79 -0.01 15.72 -12.05
CA GLY A 79 -0.87 14.65 -12.59
C GLY A 79 -1.19 13.57 -11.55
N ASP A 80 -0.25 13.25 -10.67
CA ASP A 80 -0.41 12.22 -9.64
C ASP A 80 -1.33 12.69 -8.50
N LEU A 81 -1.21 13.97 -8.13
CA LEU A 81 -2.15 14.63 -7.21
C LEU A 81 -3.58 14.53 -7.76
N VAL A 82 -3.77 14.94 -9.02
CA VAL A 82 -5.10 14.92 -9.66
C VAL A 82 -5.64 13.50 -9.73
N ALA A 83 -4.80 12.50 -10.04
CA ALA A 83 -5.21 11.09 -10.06
C ALA A 83 -5.70 10.62 -8.68
N LEU A 84 -4.96 10.91 -7.61
CA LEU A 84 -5.36 10.55 -6.25
C LEU A 84 -6.66 11.25 -5.82
N MET A 85 -6.80 12.55 -6.10
CA MET A 85 -8.03 13.27 -5.82
C MET A 85 -9.23 12.65 -6.56
N ARG A 86 -9.06 12.30 -7.85
CA ARG A 86 -10.09 11.63 -8.64
C ARG A 86 -10.46 10.25 -8.11
N MET A 87 -9.50 9.51 -7.56
CA MET A 87 -9.77 8.17 -7.01
C MET A 87 -10.51 8.20 -5.67
N PHE A 88 -10.35 9.28 -4.89
CA PHE A 88 -10.78 9.31 -3.49
C PHE A 88 -11.76 10.45 -3.13
N HIS A 89 -12.36 11.11 -4.12
CA HIS A 89 -13.42 12.09 -3.88
C HIS A 89 -14.77 11.41 -3.53
N ASP A 90 -15.60 12.11 -2.78
CA ASP A 90 -17.01 11.80 -2.50
C ASP A 90 -17.97 12.62 -3.38
N ARG A 91 -17.58 13.81 -3.84
CA ARG A 91 -18.48 14.73 -4.57
C ARG A 91 -18.10 14.86 -6.05
N PRO A 92 -19.08 14.88 -6.98
CA PRO A 92 -18.83 15.10 -8.39
C PRO A 92 -18.63 16.61 -8.65
N ALA A 93 -17.38 17.07 -8.74
CA ALA A 93 -17.05 18.37 -9.33
C ALA A 93 -15.56 18.40 -9.71
N TRP A 94 -15.21 18.34 -11.00
CA TRP A 94 -13.83 18.60 -11.40
C TRP A 94 -13.75 19.11 -12.85
N GLU A 95 -13.88 20.41 -13.09
CA GLU A 95 -13.34 20.95 -14.37
C GLU A 95 -12.45 22.17 -14.19
N GLN A 96 -12.54 22.90 -13.07
CA GLN A 96 -11.67 24.05 -12.80
C GLN A 96 -11.43 24.17 -11.29
N VAL A 97 -10.33 23.59 -10.81
CA VAL A 97 -9.96 23.66 -9.39
C VAL A 97 -8.87 24.71 -9.20
N ASN A 98 -9.23 25.88 -8.66
CA ASN A 98 -8.28 26.81 -8.08
C ASN A 98 -7.80 26.24 -6.72
N TYR A 99 -6.48 26.14 -6.56
CA TYR A 99 -5.80 25.62 -5.38
C TYR A 99 -5.29 26.74 -4.45
N ASP A 100 -5.62 28.00 -4.73
CA ASP A 100 -5.04 29.19 -4.08
C ASP A 100 -5.69 29.51 -2.71
N SER A 101 -6.11 28.49 -1.94
CA SER A 101 -6.54 28.65 -0.54
C SER A 101 -5.37 28.34 0.40
N ASP A 102 -5.41 27.20 1.09
CA ASP A 102 -4.41 26.83 2.09
C ASP A 102 -3.77 25.46 1.78
N GLY A 103 -2.67 25.19 2.46
CA GLY A 103 -1.92 23.94 2.34
C GLY A 103 -0.55 24.14 1.68
N GLY A 104 -0.26 23.31 0.68
CA GLY A 104 0.97 23.29 -0.10
C GLY A 104 1.88 22.08 0.17
N LEU A 105 3.16 22.20 -0.16
CA LEU A 105 4.16 21.12 -0.06
C LEU A 105 4.78 21.00 1.33
N CYS A 106 4.40 19.97 2.08
CA CYS A 106 4.53 19.94 3.54
C CYS A 106 4.96 18.59 4.10
N SER A 107 5.35 18.56 5.38
CA SER A 107 5.84 17.35 6.06
C SER A 107 5.32 17.19 7.50
N ASN A 108 4.36 18.02 7.91
CA ASN A 108 3.80 18.01 9.26
C ASN A 108 2.78 16.89 9.50
N PHE A 109 2.30 16.22 8.45
CA PHE A 109 1.35 15.10 8.54
C PHE A 109 1.83 13.88 7.76
N ARG A 110 1.29 12.71 8.12
CA ARG A 110 1.58 11.44 7.44
C ARG A 110 0.67 11.18 6.24
N ALA A 111 -0.35 12.00 6.01
CA ALA A 111 -1.12 11.94 4.76
C ALA A 111 -0.18 12.06 3.56
N THR A 112 -0.54 11.42 2.45
CA THR A 112 0.15 11.62 1.16
C THR A 112 -0.40 12.86 0.46
N VAL A 113 -1.73 13.01 0.49
CA VAL A 113 -2.47 14.17 0.00
C VAL A 113 -3.60 14.45 0.98
N ALA A 114 -3.94 15.73 1.18
CA ALA A 114 -5.23 16.12 1.73
C ALA A 114 -5.85 17.26 0.90
N PHE A 115 -7.17 17.26 0.76
CA PHE A 115 -7.89 18.24 -0.05
C PHE A 115 -9.31 18.46 0.48
N GLN A 116 -9.82 19.67 0.31
CA GLN A 116 -11.22 19.99 0.55
C GLN A 116 -12.09 19.68 -0.67
N GLN A 117 -13.35 19.34 -0.41
CA GLN A 117 -14.34 18.99 -1.43
C GLN A 117 -15.45 20.05 -1.51
N ILE A 118 -15.01 21.30 -1.63
CA ILE A 118 -15.86 22.50 -1.73
C ILE A 118 -15.77 23.11 -3.14
N ASN A 119 -16.61 24.11 -3.38
CA ASN A 119 -16.45 24.96 -4.56
C ASN A 119 -15.15 25.76 -4.43
N SER A 120 -14.47 25.92 -5.55
CA SER A 120 -13.18 26.60 -5.66
C SER A 120 -13.18 28.01 -5.03
N PRO A 121 -12.06 28.47 -4.40
CA PRO A 121 -10.78 27.77 -4.22
C PRO A 121 -10.84 26.69 -3.13
N ILE A 122 -10.03 25.63 -3.30
CA ILE A 122 -9.93 24.54 -2.31
C ILE A 122 -8.57 24.57 -1.63
N SER A 123 -8.52 24.15 -0.37
CA SER A 123 -7.24 23.84 0.29
C SER A 123 -6.70 22.51 -0.22
N VAL A 124 -5.41 22.49 -0.60
CA VAL A 124 -4.70 21.26 -0.99
C VAL A 124 -3.34 21.21 -0.33
N TRP A 125 -3.09 20.08 0.30
CA TRP A 125 -1.86 19.77 0.99
C TRP A 125 -1.26 18.50 0.38
N VAL A 126 0.04 18.49 0.13
CA VAL A 126 0.77 17.34 -0.41
C VAL A 126 2.05 17.06 0.37
N ASN A 127 2.40 15.78 0.51
CA ASN A 127 3.56 15.38 1.27
C ASN A 127 4.87 15.62 0.50
N ARG A 128 5.82 16.32 1.12
CA ARG A 128 7.14 16.65 0.57
C ARG A 128 8.03 15.44 0.31
N ASN A 129 7.82 14.33 1.01
CA ASN A 129 8.55 13.09 0.72
C ASN A 129 8.04 12.38 -0.53
N THR A 130 6.85 12.73 -1.00
CA THR A 130 6.19 12.07 -2.14
C THR A 130 6.10 12.97 -3.37
N PHE A 131 5.94 14.28 -3.20
CA PHE A 131 5.71 15.23 -4.29
C PHE A 131 6.84 16.25 -4.43
N VAL A 132 7.04 16.75 -5.64
CA VAL A 132 8.12 17.71 -5.99
C VAL A 132 7.60 19.08 -6.43
N PHE A 133 6.34 19.40 -6.19
CA PHE A 133 5.75 20.68 -6.55
C PHE A 133 4.85 21.23 -5.43
N ASN A 134 4.65 22.55 -5.40
CA ASN A 134 3.67 23.18 -4.52
C ASN A 134 2.32 23.32 -5.25
N PRO A 135 1.21 22.76 -4.73
CA PRO A 135 -0.09 22.85 -5.39
C PRO A 135 -0.72 24.24 -5.33
N VAL A 136 -0.40 25.04 -4.31
CA VAL A 136 -0.93 26.39 -4.10
C VAL A 136 -0.10 27.39 -4.92
N SER A 137 -0.73 28.16 -5.81
CA SER A 137 -0.10 29.25 -6.57
C SER A 137 -0.33 30.59 -5.85
N GLY A 138 0.58 31.56 -5.99
CA GLY A 138 0.32 32.94 -5.54
C GLY A 138 1.28 33.57 -4.51
N GLY A 139 2.54 33.16 -4.43
CA GLY A 139 3.59 33.94 -3.75
C GLY A 139 3.54 33.98 -2.22
N GLU A 140 2.50 33.46 -1.59
CA GLU A 140 2.40 33.29 -0.14
C GLU A 140 3.19 32.06 0.36
N PRO A 141 3.76 32.08 1.57
CA PRO A 141 4.44 30.92 2.11
C PRO A 141 3.45 29.78 2.34
N THR A 142 3.93 28.55 2.12
CA THR A 142 3.21 27.33 2.43
C THR A 142 2.70 27.36 3.89
N LYS A 143 1.39 27.39 4.09
CA LYS A 143 0.78 27.40 5.44
C LYS A 143 0.85 26.03 6.12
N CYS A 144 0.87 24.94 5.33
CA CYS A 144 0.84 23.57 5.83
C CYS A 144 -0.34 23.23 6.74
N GLU A 145 -1.43 23.94 6.56
CA GLU A 145 -2.70 23.68 7.24
C GLU A 145 -3.68 23.07 6.26
N VAL A 146 -4.48 22.12 6.73
CA VAL A 146 -5.67 21.64 6.01
C VAL A 146 -6.86 22.15 6.79
N PHE A 147 -7.63 23.08 6.24
CA PHE A 147 -8.82 23.60 6.90
C PHE A 147 -9.80 22.45 7.17
N PRO A 148 -9.99 22.07 8.44
CA PRO A 148 -10.75 20.90 8.78
C PRO A 148 -12.23 21.28 8.91
N ASP A 149 -12.98 20.99 7.87
CA ASP A 149 -14.43 20.90 7.93
C ASP A 149 -14.86 19.49 7.52
N ASP A 150 -16.16 19.19 7.55
CA ASP A 150 -16.69 17.88 7.15
C ASP A 150 -16.51 17.55 5.65
N THR A 151 -15.88 18.44 4.87
CA THR A 151 -15.56 18.25 3.45
C THR A 151 -14.11 17.85 3.20
N ALA A 152 -13.23 18.04 4.19
CA ALA A 152 -11.80 17.73 4.07
C ALA A 152 -11.54 16.21 4.07
N MET A 153 -10.74 15.77 3.11
CA MET A 153 -10.35 14.38 2.92
C MET A 153 -8.83 14.26 2.92
N ALA A 154 -8.31 13.27 3.65
CA ALA A 154 -6.92 12.83 3.55
C ALA A 154 -6.83 11.47 2.89
N VAL A 155 -5.77 11.27 2.11
CA VAL A 155 -5.43 10.02 1.45
C VAL A 155 -4.08 9.56 1.99
N TYR A 156 -4.07 8.35 2.57
CA TYR A 156 -2.92 7.76 3.24
C TYR A 156 -2.41 6.55 2.47
N ALA A 157 -1.09 6.44 2.32
CA ALA A 157 -0.50 5.18 1.86
C ALA A 157 -0.49 4.16 3.00
N CYS A 158 -0.93 2.94 2.71
CA CYS A 158 -1.08 1.85 3.66
C CYS A 158 -0.12 0.71 3.29
N GLN A 159 0.63 0.22 4.27
CA GLN A 159 1.30 -1.07 4.15
C GLN A 159 0.26 -2.18 4.38
N VAL A 160 0.14 -3.09 3.42
CA VAL A 160 -0.87 -4.18 3.38
C VAL A 160 -0.24 -5.51 3.02
#